data_AF-A0A971Q825-F1
#
_entry.id   AF-A0A971Q825-F1
#
_cell.length_a   1.000
_cell.length_b   1.000
_cell.length_c   1.000
_cell.angle_alpha   90.00
_cell.angle_beta   90.00
_cell.angle_gamma   90.00
#
_symmetry.space_group_name_H-M   'P 1'
#
loop_
_entity.id
_entity.type
_entity.pdbx_description
1 polymer ?
#
loop_
_entity_poly.entity_id
_entity_poly.type
_entity_poly.pdbx_seq_one_letter_code
_entity_poly.pdbx_strand_id
1 'polypeptide(L)'
;MDWRILAAISVLTWGGYNFVLKAVSARLAWQVSMAWFLTGYVVIVGTYTAWHLIGGKARFFQVDSGWSLLAGVLCGLGAMAFFKAITLAPGSTVLPLVGLNIVVAALACLIFLHEPLSARLVAGILCAGAAVILLGR
;
A
#
# COMPACT_ATOMS: atom_id res chain seq x y z
N MET A 1 -7.16 0.33 21.35
CA MET A 1 -7.10 1.44 20.37
C MET A 1 -8.24 1.26 19.39
N ASP A 2 -8.90 2.35 18.99
CA ASP A 2 -9.92 2.30 17.94
C ASP A 2 -9.25 2.09 16.57
N TRP A 3 -9.78 1.17 15.75
CA TRP A 3 -9.25 0.86 14.41
C TRP A 3 -9.31 2.07 13.47
N ARG A 4 -10.25 3.00 13.70
CA ARG A 4 -10.40 4.24 12.92
C ARG A 4 -9.22 5.17 13.09
N ILE A 5 -8.66 5.23 14.31
CA ILE A 5 -7.48 6.04 14.62
C ILE A 5 -6.26 5.44 13.91
N LEU A 6 -6.11 4.12 13.94
CA LEU A 6 -5.05 3.42 13.21
C LEU A 6 -5.16 3.66 11.70
N ALA A 7 -6.36 3.57 11.14
CA ALA A 7 -6.60 3.87 9.73
C ALA A 7 -6.23 5.32 9.37
N ALA A 8 -6.59 6.30 10.22
CA ALA A 8 -6.23 7.70 10.00
C ALA A 8 -4.70 7.92 10.00
N ILE A 9 -3.98 7.28 10.94
CA ILE A 9 -2.52 7.31 10.98
C ILE A 9 -1.92 6.70 9.70
N SER A 10 -2.46 5.57 9.23
CA SER A 10 -2.01 4.94 7.99
C SER A 10 -2.20 5.85 6.77
N VAL A 11 -3.35 6.53 6.66
CA VAL A 11 -3.62 7.47 5.56
C VAL A 11 -2.60 8.62 5.56
N LEU A 12 -2.37 9.23 6.72
CA LEU A 12 -1.42 10.35 6.85
C LEU A 12 0.02 9.92 6.53
N THR A 13 0.45 8.77 7.07
CA THR A 13 1.81 8.27 6.86
C THR A 13 2.06 7.81 5.44
N TRP A 14 1.10 7.12 4.80
CA TRP A 14 1.21 6.73 3.39
C TRP A 14 1.17 7.94 2.45
N GLY A 15 0.34 8.94 2.74
CA GLY A 15 0.32 10.21 2.00
C GLY A 15 1.66 10.95 2.09
N GLY A 16 2.22 11.06 3.30
CA GLY A 16 3.55 11.65 3.52
C GLY A 16 4.66 10.89 2.81
N TYR A 17 4.65 9.56 2.88
CA TYR A 17 5.58 8.68 2.15
C TYR A 17 5.54 8.96 0.64
N ASN A 18 4.35 9.05 0.04
CA ASN A 18 4.19 9.29 -1.39
C ASN A 18 4.78 10.66 -1.82
N PHE A 19 4.58 11.69 -1.01
CA PHE A 19 5.19 13.01 -1.23
C PHE A 19 6.72 12.96 -1.17
N VAL A 20 7.27 12.36 -0.10
CA VAL A 20 8.71 12.22 0.08
C VAL A 20 9.33 11.43 -1.06
N LEU A 21 8.69 10.32 -1.47
CA LEU A 21 9.14 9.49 -2.57
C LEU A 21 9.19 10.30 -3.88
N LYS A 22 8.16 11.08 -4.19
CA LYS A 22 8.16 11.94 -5.39
C LYS A 22 9.25 13.01 -5.32
N ALA A 23 9.49 13.59 -4.15
CA ALA A 23 10.52 14.60 -3.96
C ALA A 23 11.93 14.05 -4.21
N VAL A 24 12.20 12.81 -3.78
CA VAL A 24 13.51 12.16 -3.98
C VAL A 24 13.64 11.50 -5.35
N SER A 25 12.54 11.11 -6.00
CA SER A 25 12.56 10.41 -7.30
C SER A 25 13.13 11.27 -8.44
N ALA A 26 13.16 12.60 -8.27
CA ALA A 26 13.79 13.51 -9.23
C ALA A 26 15.32 13.59 -9.07
N ARG A 27 15.87 13.09 -7.96
CA ARG A 27 17.30 13.25 -7.59
C ARG A 27 18.05 11.93 -7.52
N LEU A 28 17.34 10.82 -7.35
CA LEU A 28 17.91 9.49 -7.19
C LEU A 28 17.31 8.55 -8.23
N ALA A 29 18.13 7.62 -8.72
CA ALA A 29 17.64 6.48 -9.47
C ALA A 29 16.65 5.68 -8.60
N TRP A 30 15.57 5.18 -9.20
CA TRP A 30 14.50 4.50 -8.45
C TRP A 30 14.99 3.26 -7.69
N GLN A 31 16.04 2.58 -8.18
CA GLN A 31 16.66 1.45 -7.49
C GLN A 31 17.32 1.89 -6.17
N VAL A 32 17.95 3.06 -6.14
CA VAL A 32 18.60 3.62 -4.94
C VAL A 32 17.54 4.04 -3.93
N SER A 33 16.48 4.73 -4.38
CA SER A 33 15.33 5.05 -3.52
C SER A 33 14.69 3.79 -2.94
N MET A 34 14.55 2.73 -3.75
CA MET A 34 13.96 1.46 -3.32
C MET A 34 14.85 0.72 -2.31
N ALA A 35 16.18 0.75 -2.48
CA ALA A 35 17.11 0.18 -1.53
C ALA A 35 17.02 0.86 -0.15
N TRP A 36 17.01 2.21 -0.11
CA TRP A 36 16.85 2.94 1.14
C TRP A 36 15.48 2.74 1.79
N PHE A 37 14.43 2.67 0.97
CA PHE A 37 13.09 2.32 1.45
C PHE A 37 13.08 0.93 2.11
N LEU A 38 13.65 -0.09 1.45
CA LEU A 38 13.71 -1.45 1.98
C LEU A 38 14.50 -1.50 3.29
N THR A 39 15.64 -0.82 3.37
CA THR A 39 16.45 -0.73 4.59
C THR A 39 15.64 -0.14 5.74
N GLY A 40 15.01 1.03 5.55
CA GLY A 40 14.20 1.66 6.58
C GLY A 40 13.00 0.80 7.00
N TYR A 41 12.34 0.18 6.03
CA TYR A 41 11.19 -0.70 6.27
C TYR A 41 11.57 -1.94 7.08
N VAL A 42 12.66 -2.63 6.70
CA VAL A 42 13.15 -3.83 7.40
C VAL A 42 13.60 -3.50 8.82
N VAL A 43 14.27 -2.36 9.02
CA VAL A 43 14.70 -1.96 10.37
C VAL A 43 13.48 -1.76 11.27
N ILE A 44 12.47 -1.00 10.84
CA ILE A 44 11.32 -0.70 11.70
C ILE A 44 10.39 -1.91 11.85
N VAL A 45 9.92 -2.47 10.73
CA VAL A 45 8.93 -3.56 10.75
C VAL A 45 9.56 -4.86 11.21
N GLY A 46 10.80 -5.14 10.79
CA GLY A 46 11.54 -6.34 11.18
C GLY A 46 11.87 -6.37 12.67
N THR A 47 12.32 -5.25 13.26
CA THR A 47 12.58 -5.21 14.71
C THR A 47 11.27 -5.32 15.52
N TYR A 48 10.21 -4.65 15.09
CA TYR A 48 8.90 -4.74 15.75
C TYR A 48 8.32 -6.16 15.73
N THR A 49 8.41 -6.84 14.58
CA THR A 49 7.94 -8.23 14.45
C THR A 49 8.83 -9.20 15.24
N ALA A 50 10.15 -9.06 15.17
CA ALA A 50 11.09 -9.87 15.95
C ALA A 50 10.81 -9.77 17.47
N TRP A 51 10.55 -8.56 17.97
CA TRP A 51 10.20 -8.34 19.37
C TRP A 51 8.94 -9.12 19.80
N HIS A 52 7.90 -9.17 18.96
CA HIS A 52 6.66 -9.92 19.24
C HIS A 52 6.83 -11.44 19.17
N LEU A 53 7.71 -11.91 18.29
CA LEU A 53 8.03 -13.33 18.15
C LEU A 53 8.82 -13.85 19.36
N ILE A 54 9.84 -13.11 19.79
CA ILE A 54 10.64 -13.45 20.98
C ILE A 54 9.77 -13.39 22.24
N GLY A 55 8.85 -12.43 22.32
CA GLY A 55 7.89 -12.30 23.42
C GLY A 55 6.81 -13.38 23.46
N GLY A 56 6.82 -14.36 22.55
CA GLY A 56 5.88 -15.49 22.52
C GLY A 56 4.44 -15.13 22.13
N LYS A 57 4.17 -13.86 21.79
CA LYS A 57 2.84 -13.36 21.41
C LYS A 57 2.48 -13.68 19.95
N ALA A 58 3.47 -14.02 19.12
CA ALA A 58 3.29 -14.39 17.73
C ALA A 58 4.07 -15.68 17.41
N ARG A 59 3.53 -16.53 16.53
CA ARG A 59 4.19 -17.74 16.03
C ARG A 59 4.38 -17.62 14.52
N PHE A 60 5.56 -17.99 14.04
CA PHE A 60 5.96 -17.80 12.64
C PHE A 60 5.18 -18.70 11.66
N PHE A 61 4.98 -19.97 12.02
CA PHE A 61 4.26 -20.93 11.21
C PHE A 61 2.85 -21.13 11.76
N GLN A 62 1.87 -20.61 11.03
CA GLN A 62 0.44 -20.81 11.26
C GLN A 62 -0.22 -21.28 9.95
N VAL A 63 -1.45 -21.82 10.06
CA VAL A 63 -2.19 -22.50 8.98
C VAL A 63 -2.35 -21.61 7.74
N ASP A 64 -2.34 -20.28 7.89
CA ASP A 64 -2.52 -19.32 6.79
C ASP A 64 -1.26 -18.53 6.41
N SER A 65 -0.09 -18.94 6.89
CA SER A 65 1.19 -18.23 6.65
C SER A 65 1.54 -18.07 5.17
N GLY A 66 1.05 -18.96 4.30
CA GLY A 66 1.21 -18.87 2.84
C GLY A 66 0.51 -17.66 2.21
N TRP A 67 -0.66 -17.26 2.71
CA TRP A 67 -1.37 -16.06 2.21
C TRP A 67 -0.64 -14.77 2.59
N SER A 68 -0.07 -14.73 3.78
CA SER A 68 0.79 -13.62 4.22
C SER A 68 2.06 -13.49 3.37
N LEU A 69 2.64 -14.63 2.97
CA LEU A 69 3.79 -14.64 2.06
C LEU A 69 3.40 -14.11 0.67
N LEU A 70 2.27 -14.57 0.12
CA LEU A 70 1.75 -14.08 -1.16
C LEU A 70 1.46 -12.56 -1.11
N ALA A 71 0.86 -12.08 -0.02
CA ALA A 71 0.63 -10.64 0.19
C ALA A 71 1.95 -9.85 0.17
N GLY A 72 3.01 -10.38 0.80
CA GLY A 72 4.35 -9.81 0.76
C GLY A 72 4.95 -9.76 -0.66
N VAL A 73 4.83 -10.84 -1.43
CA VAL A 73 5.30 -10.90 -2.83
C VAL A 73 4.55 -9.90 -3.70
N LEU A 74 3.22 -9.84 -3.60
CA LEU A 74 2.40 -8.87 -4.34
C LEU A 74 2.74 -7.42 -3.97
N CYS A 75 2.94 -7.15 -2.67
CA CYS A 75 3.40 -5.85 -2.19
C CYS A 75 4.75 -5.46 -2.78
N GLY A 76 5.72 -6.40 -2.81
CA GLY A 76 7.05 -6.18 -3.39
C GLY A 76 7.00 -5.87 -4.88
N LEU A 77 6.28 -6.68 -5.67
CA LEU A 77 6.10 -6.45 -7.11
C LEU A 77 5.40 -5.11 -7.39
N GLY A 78 4.35 -4.79 -6.61
CA GLY A 78 3.65 -3.51 -6.69
C GLY A 78 4.57 -2.33 -6.37
N ALA A 79 5.41 -2.44 -5.33
CA ALA A 79 6.39 -1.42 -4.98
C ALA A 79 7.40 -1.20 -6.11
N MET A 80 7.95 -2.28 -6.71
CA MET A 80 8.87 -2.15 -7.85
C MET A 80 8.24 -1.39 -9.02
N ALA A 81 7.00 -1.75 -9.37
CA ALA A 81 6.26 -1.06 -10.43
C ALA A 81 6.00 0.41 -10.09
N PHE A 82 5.63 0.71 -8.83
CA PHE A 82 5.35 2.05 -8.35
C PHE A 82 6.59 2.95 -8.35
N PHE A 83 7.71 2.48 -7.81
CA PHE A 83 8.99 3.21 -7.79
C PHE A 83 9.46 3.53 -9.21
N LYS A 84 9.25 2.63 -10.17
CA LYS A 84 9.52 2.93 -11.58
C LYS A 84 8.52 3.96 -12.13
N ALA A 85 7.22 3.76 -11.95
CA ALA A 85 6.18 4.62 -12.50
C ALA A 85 6.30 6.08 -12.04
N ILE A 86 6.62 6.32 -10.76
CA ILE A 86 6.73 7.67 -10.20
C ILE A 86 7.91 8.48 -10.78
N THR A 87 8.90 7.81 -11.38
CA THR A 87 9.98 8.47 -12.13
C THR A 87 9.60 8.81 -13.57
N LEU A 88 8.64 8.08 -14.15
CA LEU A 88 8.26 8.23 -15.57
C LEU A 88 7.21 9.31 -15.81
N ALA A 89 6.37 9.61 -14.80
CA ALA A 89 5.28 10.56 -14.95
C ALA A 89 5.11 11.47 -13.71
N PRO A 90 4.39 12.60 -13.83
CA PRO A 90 4.10 13.48 -12.71
C PRO A 90 3.40 12.73 -11.56
N GLY A 91 3.75 13.09 -10.32
CA GLY A 91 3.13 12.48 -9.14
C GLY A 91 1.62 12.72 -9.09
N SER A 92 1.17 13.89 -9.59
CA SER A 92 -0.24 14.25 -9.73
C SER A 92 -1.06 13.29 -10.59
N THR A 93 -0.42 12.55 -11.50
CA THR A 93 -1.05 11.56 -12.38
C THR A 93 -0.85 10.14 -11.85
N VAL A 94 0.37 9.82 -11.40
CA VAL A 94 0.72 8.47 -10.92
C VAL A 94 0.05 8.13 -9.59
N LEU A 95 0.02 9.07 -8.65
CA LEU A 95 -0.51 8.82 -7.30
C LEU A 95 -2.01 8.50 -7.29
N PRO A 96 -2.88 9.24 -7.99
CA PRO A 96 -4.29 8.88 -8.08
C PRO A 96 -4.51 7.54 -8.77
N LEU A 97 -3.77 7.25 -9.85
CA LEU A 97 -3.88 5.99 -10.59
C LEU A 97 -3.52 4.78 -9.70
N VAL A 98 -2.44 4.88 -8.92
CA VAL A 98 -2.04 3.86 -7.96
C VAL A 98 -3.05 3.74 -6.80
N GLY A 99 -3.68 4.85 -6.42
CA GLY A 99 -4.74 4.89 -5.41
C GLY A 99 -6.01 4.11 -5.78
N LEU A 100 -6.18 3.69 -7.04
CA LEU A 100 -7.25 2.75 -7.43
C LEU A 100 -7.06 1.34 -6.89
N ASN A 101 -5.94 1.04 -6.23
CA ASN A 101 -5.77 -0.21 -5.50
C ASN A 101 -6.90 -0.43 -4.47
N ILE A 102 -7.52 0.63 -3.94
CA ILE A 102 -8.71 0.53 -3.09
C ILE A 102 -9.90 -0.10 -3.81
N VAL A 103 -10.07 0.17 -5.10
CA VAL A 103 -11.14 -0.42 -5.93
C VAL A 103 -10.85 -1.90 -6.15
N VAL A 104 -9.61 -2.24 -6.50
CA VAL A 104 -9.18 -3.63 -6.68
C VAL A 104 -9.37 -4.44 -5.39
N ALA A 105 -8.97 -3.89 -4.25
CA ALA A 105 -9.14 -4.51 -2.94
C ALA A 105 -10.62 -4.69 -2.58
N ALA A 106 -11.45 -3.66 -2.79
CA ALA A 106 -12.89 -3.74 -2.54
C ALA A 106 -13.55 -4.83 -3.40
N LEU A 107 -13.23 -4.88 -4.70
CA LEU A 107 -13.75 -5.93 -5.58
C LEU A 107 -13.28 -7.33 -5.15
N ALA A 108 -12.02 -7.48 -4.73
CA ALA A 108 -11.52 -8.74 -4.19
C ALA A 108 -12.26 -9.16 -2.91
N CYS A 109 -12.53 -8.24 -1.98
CA CYS A 109 -13.34 -8.53 -0.80
C CYS A 109 -14.77 -8.96 -1.16
N LEU A 110 -15.40 -8.33 -2.14
CA LEU A 110 -16.72 -8.73 -2.62
C LEU A 110 -16.73 -10.14 -3.23
N ILE A 111 -15.72 -10.46 -4.05
CA ILE A 111 -15.65 -11.73 -4.78
C ILE A 111 -15.23 -12.89 -3.86
N PHE A 112 -14.17 -12.71 -3.08
CA PHE A 112 -13.54 -13.79 -2.30
C PHE A 112 -14.00 -13.87 -0.85
N LEU A 113 -14.35 -12.74 -0.23
CA LEU A 113 -14.82 -12.68 1.16
C LEU A 113 -16.35 -12.57 1.26
N HIS A 114 -17.05 -12.48 0.12
CA HIS A 114 -18.51 -12.37 0.03
C HIS A 114 -19.08 -11.24 0.91
N GLU A 115 -18.34 -10.14 1.04
CA GLU A 115 -18.82 -8.98 1.77
C GLU A 115 -20.07 -8.37 1.10
N PRO A 116 -21.03 -7.84 1.88
CA PRO A 116 -22.27 -7.32 1.32
C PRO A 116 -22.01 -6.08 0.45
N LEU A 117 -22.49 -6.14 -0.79
CA LEU A 117 -22.54 -5.01 -1.72
C LEU A 117 -23.44 -3.91 -1.15
N SER A 118 -22.84 -2.85 -0.62
CA SER A 118 -23.58 -1.66 -0.21
C SER A 118 -23.60 -0.62 -1.32
N ALA A 119 -24.71 0.11 -1.47
CA ALA A 119 -24.82 1.21 -2.43
C ALA A 119 -23.73 2.30 -2.19
N ARG A 120 -23.28 2.46 -0.94
CA ARG A 120 -22.19 3.39 -0.58
C ARG A 120 -20.84 2.92 -1.11
N LEU A 121 -20.57 1.62 -1.11
CA LEU A 121 -19.35 1.04 -1.66
C LEU A 121 -19.28 1.23 -3.18
N VAL A 122 -20.40 0.95 -3.87
CA VAL A 122 -20.50 1.15 -5.33
C VAL A 122 -20.31 2.63 -5.69
N ALA A 123 -20.97 3.54 -4.96
CA ALA A 123 -20.78 4.97 -5.15
C ALA A 123 -19.33 5.40 -4.90
N GLY A 124 -18.67 4.87 -3.86
CA GLY A 124 -17.27 5.13 -3.56
C GLY A 124 -16.32 4.68 -4.67
N ILE A 125 -16.54 3.49 -5.23
CA ILE A 125 -15.77 2.96 -6.36
C ILE A 125 -15.92 3.84 -7.61
N LEU A 126 -17.16 4.23 -7.94
CA LEU A 126 -17.44 5.10 -9.08
C LEU A 126 -16.80 6.49 -8.91
N CYS A 127 -16.89 7.07 -7.71
CA CYS A 127 -16.24 8.35 -7.41
C CYS A 127 -14.70 8.25 -7.49
N ALA A 128 -14.11 7.16 -6.99
CA ALA A 128 -12.67 6.94 -7.10
C ALA A 128 -12.23 6.82 -8.58
N GLY A 129 -12.98 6.07 -9.39
CA GLY A 129 -12.73 5.97 -10.83
C GLY A 129 -12.84 7.32 -11.54
N ALA A 130 -13.89 8.10 -11.25
CA ALA A 130 -14.08 9.44 -11.80
C ALA A 130 -12.93 10.39 -11.40
N ALA A 131 -12.50 10.36 -10.13
CA ALA A 131 -11.38 11.17 -9.65
C ALA A 131 -10.09 10.89 -10.43
N VAL A 132 -9.81 9.62 -10.75
CA VAL A 132 -8.62 9.27 -11.54
C VAL A 132 -8.73 9.68 -13.00
N ILE A 133 -9.91 9.57 -13.63
CA ILE A 133 -10.09 10.07 -15.00
C ILE A 133 -9.84 11.59 -15.05
N LEU A 134 -10.26 12.32 -14.02
CA LEU A 134 -10.07 13.77 -13.93
C LEU A 134 -8.62 14.17 -13.62
N LEU A 135 -7.92 13.41 -12.77
CA LEU A 135 -6.52 13.68 -12.38
C LEU A 135 -5.49 13.06 -13.33
N GLY A 136 -5.91 12.10 -14.16
CA GLY A 136 -5.09 11.38 -15.12
C GLY A 136 -4.91 12.08 -16.46
N ARG A 137 -5.49 13.27 -16.63
CA ARG A 137 -5.37 14.15 -17.80
C ARG A 137 -4.57 15.39 -17.43
#